data_AF-A0A6B3ETI9-F1
#
_entry.id   AF-A0A6B3ETI9-F1
#
_cell.length_a   1.000
_cell.length_b   1.000
_cell.length_c   1.000
_cell.angle_alpha   90.00
_cell.angle_beta   90.00
_cell.angle_gamma   90.00
#
_symmetry.space_group_name_H-M   'P 1'
#
loop_
_entity.id
_entity.type
_entity.pdbx_description
1 polymer ?
#
loop_
_entity_poly.entity_id
_entity_poly.type
_entity_poly.pdbx_seq_one_letter_code
_entity_poly.pdbx_strand_id
1 'polypeptide(L)'
;AKRGMAGTLRSAFDAGRLAPSTTRARVTEAVAVLLEAGAKAGALRTDVRADDVTALLLGVFLSAGPRGEQTPRLLDLLVDAVRVRG
;
A
#
# COMPACT_ATOMS: atom_id res chain seq x y z
N ALA A 1 -18.99 -6.11 17.52
CA ALA A 1 -19.33 -6.79 16.26
C ALA A 1 -18.21 -6.72 15.20
N LYS A 2 -17.77 -5.54 14.70
CA LYS A 2 -16.83 -5.44 13.54
C LYS A 2 -15.45 -6.10 13.74
N ARG A 3 -14.90 -6.09 14.96
CA ARG A 3 -13.60 -6.73 15.27
C ARG A 3 -13.63 -8.27 15.18
N GLY A 4 -14.77 -8.89 15.43
CA GLY A 4 -14.93 -10.34 15.29
C GLY A 4 -14.74 -10.80 13.83
N MET A 5 -15.32 -10.03 12.90
CA MET A 5 -15.18 -10.29 11.46
C MET A 5 -13.75 -10.05 10.95
N ALA A 6 -13.03 -9.06 11.50
CA ALA A 6 -11.61 -8.85 11.21
C ALA A 6 -10.75 -10.03 11.69
N GLY A 7 -11.09 -10.64 12.83
CA GLY A 7 -10.44 -11.86 13.32
C GLY A 7 -10.66 -13.05 12.39
N THR A 8 -11.90 -13.28 11.94
CA THR A 8 -12.23 -14.36 10.99
C THR A 8 -11.50 -14.19 9.65
N LEU A 9 -11.41 -12.96 9.15
CA LEU A 9 -10.64 -12.66 7.93
C LEU A 9 -9.15 -12.92 8.15
N ARG A 10 -8.56 -12.47 9.26
CA ARG A 10 -7.15 -12.75 9.61
C ARG A 10 -6.87 -14.25 9.65
N SER A 11 -7.73 -15.03 10.32
CA SER A 11 -7.58 -16.49 10.38
C SER A 11 -7.68 -17.17 9.01
N ALA A 12 -8.44 -16.60 8.06
CA ALA A 12 -8.52 -17.12 6.70
C ALA A 12 -7.27 -16.80 5.87
N PHE A 13 -6.58 -15.68 6.14
CA PHE A 13 -5.25 -15.38 5.61
C PHE A 13 -4.18 -16.32 6.20
N ASP A 14 -4.18 -16.51 7.52
CA ASP A 14 -3.19 -17.34 8.22
C ASP A 14 -3.32 -18.83 7.84
N ALA A 15 -4.53 -19.29 7.52
CA ALA A 15 -4.79 -20.65 7.02
C ALA A 15 -4.43 -20.87 5.55
N GLY A 16 -3.83 -19.89 4.87
CA GLY A 16 -3.46 -19.96 3.44
C GLY A 16 -4.64 -20.05 2.47
N ARG A 17 -5.88 -20.01 2.98
CA ARG A 17 -7.12 -20.01 2.19
C ARG A 17 -7.33 -18.69 1.45
N LEU A 18 -6.72 -17.63 1.98
CA LEU A 18 -6.53 -16.33 1.32
C LEU A 18 -5.02 -16.06 1.32
N ALA A 19 -4.24 -16.76 0.51
CA ALA A 19 -2.83 -16.39 0.35
C ALA A 19 -2.75 -14.93 -0.16
N PRO A 20 -1.78 -14.10 0.28
CA PRO A 20 -1.46 -12.87 -0.43
C PRO A 20 -1.27 -13.24 -1.89
N SER A 21 -2.00 -12.58 -2.80
CA SER A 21 -1.81 -12.86 -4.22
C SER A 21 -0.32 -12.70 -4.54
N THR A 22 0.27 -13.62 -5.30
CA THR A 22 1.66 -13.50 -5.77
C THR A 22 1.92 -12.12 -6.37
N THR A 23 0.90 -11.54 -7.00
CA THR A 23 0.86 -10.17 -7.48
C THR A 23 1.05 -9.13 -6.37
N ARG A 24 0.32 -9.22 -5.25
CA ARG A 24 0.48 -8.29 -4.11
C ARG A 24 1.90 -8.35 -3.56
N ALA A 25 2.47 -9.53 -3.38
CA ALA A 25 3.85 -9.69 -2.88
C ALA A 25 4.87 -9.01 -3.82
N ARG A 26 4.75 -9.25 -5.14
CA ARG A 26 5.60 -8.59 -6.16
C ARG A 26 5.45 -7.07 -6.15
N VAL A 27 4.23 -6.55 -6.01
CA VAL A 27 3.99 -5.10 -5.93
C VAL A 27 4.62 -4.53 -4.66
N THR A 28 4.47 -5.18 -3.51
CA THR A 28 5.08 -4.73 -2.25
C THR A 28 6.61 -4.73 -2.33
N GLU A 29 7.21 -5.74 -2.95
CA GLU A 29 8.66 -5.78 -3.19
C GLU A 29 9.12 -4.63 -4.09
N ALA A 30 8.41 -4.39 -5.20
CA ALA A 30 8.71 -3.26 -6.09
C ALA A 30 8.59 -1.91 -5.37
N VAL A 31 7.57 -1.74 -4.53
CA VAL A 31 7.42 -0.53 -3.70
C VAL A 31 8.57 -0.39 -2.71
N ALA A 32 9.04 -1.47 -2.09
CA ALA A 32 10.18 -1.44 -1.18
C ALA A 32 11.46 -0.95 -1.88
N VAL A 33 11.72 -1.43 -3.10
CA VAL A 33 12.86 -0.97 -3.93
C VAL A 33 12.77 0.53 -4.21
N LEU A 34 11.58 1.03 -4.56
CA LEU A 34 11.37 2.46 -4.84
C LEU A 34 11.55 3.32 -3.58
N LEU A 35 11.02 2.87 -2.43
CA LEU A 35 11.17 3.56 -1.15
C LEU A 35 12.64 3.63 -0.73
N GLU A 36 13.39 2.53 -0.86
CA GLU A 36 14.81 2.49 -0.52
C GLU A 36 15.62 3.43 -1.42
N ALA A 37 15.38 3.40 -2.73
CA ALA A 37 16.05 4.30 -3.68
C ALA A 37 15.73 5.78 -3.39
N GLY A 38 14.46 6.10 -3.14
CA GLY A 38 14.03 7.47 -2.82
C GLY A 38 14.56 7.96 -1.47
N ALA A 39 14.67 7.08 -0.49
CA ALA A 39 15.30 7.39 0.79
C ALA A 39 16.80 7.69 0.64
N LYS A 40 17.54 6.86 -0.12
CA LYS A 40 18.95 7.12 -0.44
C LYS A 40 19.16 8.43 -1.20
N ALA A 41 18.19 8.83 -2.03
CA ALA A 41 18.21 10.09 -2.75
C ALA A 41 17.76 11.30 -1.90
N GLY A 42 17.32 11.10 -0.64
CA GLY A 42 16.77 12.16 0.20
C GLY A 42 15.42 12.72 -0.27
N ALA A 43 14.75 12.04 -1.20
CA ALA A 43 13.45 12.46 -1.73
C ALA A 43 12.27 11.92 -0.91
N LEU A 44 12.42 10.74 -0.32
CA LEU A 44 11.39 10.04 0.45
C LEU A 44 11.82 9.84 1.91
N ARG A 45 10.84 9.89 2.82
CA ARG A 45 11.08 9.63 4.26
C ARG A 45 11.41 8.16 4.52
N THR A 46 12.21 7.90 5.57
CA THR A 46 12.79 6.58 5.87
C THR A 46 11.92 5.69 6.76
N ASP A 47 10.83 6.23 7.32
CA ASP A 47 9.97 5.57 8.30
C ASP A 47 8.65 5.03 7.69
N VAL A 48 8.57 4.96 6.37
CA VAL A 48 7.41 4.40 5.65
C VAL A 48 7.66 2.95 5.28
N ARG A 49 6.69 2.08 5.59
CA ARG A 49 6.75 0.65 5.24
C ARG A 49 6.09 0.40 3.88
N ALA A 50 6.70 -0.47 3.07
CA ALA A 50 6.17 -0.82 1.75
C ALA A 50 4.77 -1.46 1.78
N ASP A 51 4.46 -2.23 2.83
CA ASP A 51 3.13 -2.84 3.03
C ASP A 51 2.03 -1.78 3.19
N ASP A 52 2.31 -0.68 3.88
CA ASP A 52 1.36 0.41 4.11
C ASP A 52 1.08 1.16 2.81
N VAL A 53 2.13 1.45 2.03
CA VAL A 53 2.00 2.06 0.70
C VAL A 53 1.22 1.15 -0.25
N THR A 54 1.49 -0.16 -0.23
CA THR A 54 0.74 -1.13 -1.03
C THR A 54 -0.74 -1.16 -0.64
N ALA A 55 -1.04 -1.11 0.66
CA ALA A 55 -2.42 -1.04 1.14
C ALA A 55 -3.11 0.27 0.71
N LEU A 56 -2.42 1.41 0.73
CA LEU A 56 -2.94 2.69 0.24
C LEU A 56 -3.24 2.65 -1.25
N LEU A 57 -2.33 2.12 -2.07
CA LEU A 57 -2.55 1.94 -3.51
C LEU A 57 -3.80 1.08 -3.79
N LEU A 58 -3.97 -0.03 -3.07
CA LEU A 58 -5.19 -0.84 -3.17
C LEU A 58 -6.43 -0.05 -2.78
N GLY A 59 -6.37 0.73 -1.69
CA GLY A 59 -7.46 1.61 -1.26
C GLY A 59 -7.87 2.61 -2.33
N VAL A 60 -6.90 3.28 -2.97
CA VAL A 60 -7.14 4.22 -4.08
C VAL A 60 -7.82 3.51 -5.25
N PHE A 61 -7.28 2.40 -5.73
CA PHE A 61 -7.82 1.72 -6.91
C PHE A 61 -9.16 1.02 -6.65
N LEU A 62 -9.41 0.51 -5.45
CA LEU A 62 -10.70 -0.09 -5.07
C LEU A 62 -11.80 0.97 -4.86
N SER A 63 -11.45 2.17 -4.43
CA SER A 63 -12.43 3.25 -4.16
C SER A 63 -12.76 4.07 -5.40
N ALA A 64 -11.74 4.57 -6.10
CA ALA A 64 -11.91 5.45 -7.25
C ALA A 64 -11.87 4.69 -8.58
N GLY A 65 -11.39 3.44 -8.60
CA GLY A 65 -11.19 2.67 -9.82
C GLY A 65 -9.89 3.05 -10.56
N PRO A 66 -9.32 2.16 -11.37
CA PRO A 66 -8.06 2.42 -12.08
C PRO A 66 -8.15 3.53 -13.14
N ARG A 67 -9.36 3.91 -13.56
CA ARG A 67 -9.62 4.99 -14.53
C ARG A 67 -10.54 6.07 -13.98
N GLY A 68 -10.71 6.13 -12.67
CA GLY A 68 -11.55 7.14 -12.04
C GLY A 68 -10.92 8.52 -12.11
N GLU A 69 -11.75 9.56 -12.25
CA GLU A 69 -11.30 10.95 -12.28
C GLU A 69 -10.62 11.40 -10.97
N GLN A 70 -10.92 10.73 -9.86
CA GLN A 70 -10.33 11.01 -8.56
C GLN A 70 -8.96 10.34 -8.36
N THR A 71 -8.66 9.28 -9.12
CA THR A 71 -7.47 8.44 -8.93
C THR A 71 -6.16 9.21 -9.01
N PRO A 72 -5.94 10.10 -10.00
CA PRO A 72 -4.71 10.90 -10.05
C PRO A 72 -4.52 11.76 -8.79
N ARG A 73 -5.57 12.44 -8.33
CA ARG A 73 -5.53 13.29 -7.13
C ARG A 73 -5.22 12.47 -5.86
N LEU A 74 -5.74 11.25 -5.74
CA LEU A 74 -5.42 10.38 -4.60
C LEU A 74 -4.00 9.82 -4.65
N LEU A 75 -3.47 9.55 -5.85
CA LEU A 75 -2.07 9.17 -6.02
C LEU A 75 -1.12 10.32 -5.67
N ASP A 76 -1.47 11.56 -6.03
CA ASP A 76 -0.68 12.74 -5.63
C ASP A 76 -0.61 12.85 -4.09
N LEU A 77 -1.74 12.72 -3.40
CA LEU A 77 -1.78 12.73 -1.93
C LEU A 77 -0.96 11.60 -1.30
N LEU A 78 -0.94 10.42 -1.93
CA LEU A 78 -0.10 9.30 -1.49
C LEU A 78 1.38 9.62 -1.65
N VAL A 79 1.78 10.20 -2.78
CA VAL A 79 3.18 10.61 -3.03
C VAL A 79 3.59 11.69 -2.02
N ASP A 80 2.74 12.68 -1.76
CA ASP A 80 3.01 13.71 -0.76
C ASP A 80 3.19 13.12 0.66
N ALA A 81 2.44 12.07 1.01
CA ALA A 81 2.56 11.41 2.31
C ALA A 81 3.90 10.70 2.54
N VAL A 82 4.61 10.32 1.47
CA VAL A 82 5.90 9.61 1.51
C VAL A 82 7.11 10.49 1.23
N ARG A 83 6.91 11.74 0.82
CA ARG A 83 8.01 12.72 0.69
C ARG A 83 8.62 13.04 2.05
N VAL A 84 9.89 13.44 2.04
CA VAL A 84 10.54 14.00 3.24
C VAL A 84 9.74 15.22 3.70
N ARG A 85 9.48 15.31 5.00
CA ARG A 85 8.88 16.49 5.60
C ARG A 85 9.96 17.54 5.76
N GLY A 86 9.79 18.67 5.07
CA GLY A 86 10.54 19.90 5.35
C GLY A 86 10.06 20.56 6.64
#